data_AF-A0A7R9KAB2-F1
#
_entry.id   AF-A0A7R9KAB2-F1
#
_cell.length_a   1.000
_cell.length_b   1.000
_cell.length_c   1.000
_cell.angle_alpha   90.00
_cell.angle_beta   90.00
_cell.angle_gamma   90.00
#
_symmetry.space_group_name_H-M   'P 1'
#
loop_
_entity.id
_entity.type
_entity.pdbx_description
1 polymer ?
#
loop_
_entity_poly.entity_id
_entity_poly.type
_entity_poly.pdbx_seq_one_letter_code
_entity_poly.pdbx_strand_id
1 'polypeptide(L)' 'VIISCLLAAALAAPPQLKLDPKEPIPIVAQSNILNEDGTFQNSYESADGTKVEASGTLKDLGDKEGPS' A
#
# COMPACT_ATOMS: atom_id res chain seq x y z
N VAL A 1 -2.13 31.68 -28.80
CA VAL A 1 -2.23 31.47 -27.33
C VAL A 1 -2.80 30.07 -27.02
N ILE A 2 -2.23 29.01 -27.62
CA ILE A 2 -2.65 27.60 -27.39
C ILE A 2 -1.42 26.71 -27.09
N ILE A 3 -0.22 27.15 -27.47
CA ILE A 3 1.04 26.43 -27.27
C ILE A 3 1.57 26.51 -25.81
N SER A 4 1.06 27.43 -24.99
CA SER A 4 1.63 27.70 -23.65
C SER A 4 1.18 26.74 -22.54
N CYS A 5 0.12 25.94 -22.75
CA CYS A 5 -0.45 25.12 -21.67
C CYS A 5 0.18 23.72 -21.53
N LEU A 6 1.00 23.25 -22.49
CA LEU A 6 1.56 21.89 -22.45
C LEU A 6 2.81 21.75 -21.57
N LEU A 7 3.37 22.86 -21.04
CA LEU A 7 4.66 22.83 -20.34
C LEU A 7 4.56 22.66 -18.81
N ALA A 8 3.35 22.66 -18.23
CA ALA A 8 3.17 22.75 -16.78
C ALA A 8 3.00 21.39 -16.05
N ALA A 9 3.00 20.25 -16.74
CA ALA A 9 2.75 18.94 -16.13
C ALA A 9 4.01 18.11 -15.82
N ALA A 10 5.20 18.54 -16.22
CA ALA A 10 6.41 17.70 -16.18
C ALA A 10 7.09 17.57 -14.80
N LEU A 11 6.76 18.43 -13.83
CA LEU A 11 7.45 18.49 -12.53
C LEU A 11 6.80 17.64 -11.43
N ALA A 12 5.65 17.02 -11.71
CA ALA A 12 4.96 16.14 -10.76
C ALA A 12 5.17 14.65 -11.07
N ALA A 13 6.15 14.30 -11.92
CA ALA A 13 6.51 12.91 -12.12
C ALA A 13 7.23 12.40 -10.85
N PRO A 14 6.72 11.36 -10.17
CA PRO A 14 7.42 10.77 -9.04
C PRO A 14 8.82 10.32 -9.51
N PRO A 15 9.84 10.38 -8.64
CA PRO A 15 11.18 9.90 -8.98
C PRO A 15 11.06 8.47 -9.52
N GLN A 16 11.45 8.30 -10.79
CA GLN A 16 11.47 7.01 -11.46
C GLN A 16 12.56 6.17 -10.78
N LEU A 17 12.18 5.38 -9.78
CA LEU A 17 13.07 4.38 -9.22
C LEU A 17 13.47 3.44 -10.35
N LYS A 18 14.78 3.37 -10.61
CA LYS A 18 15.35 2.39 -11.52
C LYS A 18 15.28 1.03 -10.85
N LEU A 19 14.11 0.42 -10.94
CA LEU A 19 13.85 -0.93 -10.52
C LEU A 19 14.34 -1.86 -11.62
N ASP A 20 15.47 -2.51 -11.39
CA ASP A 20 15.89 -3.64 -12.19
C ASP A 20 14.86 -4.77 -11.99
N PRO A 21 14.08 -5.18 -13.01
CA PRO A 21 12.99 -6.14 -12.84
C PRO A 21 13.43 -7.53 -12.36
N LYS A 22 14.74 -7.76 -12.29
CA LYS A 22 15.36 -9.02 -11.87
C LYS A 22 15.65 -9.08 -10.37
N GLU A 23 15.71 -7.94 -9.67
CA GLU A 23 16.05 -7.92 -8.25
C GLU A 23 14.78 -7.72 -7.40
N PRO A 24 14.48 -8.64 -6.46
CA PRO A 24 13.41 -8.43 -5.50
C PRO A 24 13.68 -7.18 -4.66
N ILE A 25 12.69 -6.30 -4.55
CA ILE A 25 12.80 -5.12 -3.70
C ILE A 25 12.68 -5.58 -2.23
N PRO A 26 13.68 -5.31 -1.38
CA PRO A 26 13.59 -5.71 0.02
C PRO A 26 12.61 -4.82 0.78
N ILE A 27 11.89 -5.43 1.73
CA ILE A 27 11.10 -4.70 2.73
C ILE A 27 12.06 -4.18 3.80
N VAL A 28 12.06 -2.86 4.04
CA VAL A 28 12.93 -2.20 5.02
C VAL A 28 12.26 -2.01 6.37
N ALA A 29 10.93 -1.95 6.40
CA ALA A 29 10.15 -1.88 7.62
C ALA A 29 8.81 -2.61 7.47
N GLN A 30 8.36 -3.25 8.53
CA GLN A 30 7.06 -3.91 8.59
C GLN A 30 6.47 -3.75 10.00
N SER A 31 5.19 -3.45 10.07
CA SER A 31 4.42 -3.41 11.32
C SER A 31 3.18 -4.28 11.18
N ASN A 32 2.89 -5.07 12.21
CA ASN A 32 1.67 -5.85 12.29
C ASN A 32 1.14 -5.78 13.71
N ILE A 33 0.01 -5.11 13.87
CA ILE A 33 -0.68 -4.92 15.13
C ILE A 33 -2.01 -5.64 15.01
N LEU A 34 -2.22 -6.60 15.90
CA LEU A 34 -3.49 -7.28 16.09
C LEU A 34 -3.96 -6.97 17.51
N ASN A 35 -5.15 -6.38 17.61
CA ASN A 35 -5.75 -6.00 18.88
C ASN A 35 -6.78 -7.05 19.30
N GLU A 36 -7.00 -7.17 20.61
CA GLU A 36 -7.99 -8.08 21.20
C GLU A 36 -9.45 -7.71 20.88
N ASP A 37 -9.68 -6.47 20.45
CA ASP A 37 -10.99 -6.00 19.97
C ASP A 37 -11.33 -6.43 18.53
N GLY A 38 -10.44 -7.22 17.91
CA GLY A 38 -10.58 -7.69 16.53
C GLY A 38 -10.14 -6.68 15.48
N THR A 39 -9.65 -5.50 15.86
CA THR A 39 -9.02 -4.58 14.92
C THR A 39 -7.61 -5.03 14.57
N PHE A 40 -7.21 -4.78 13.32
CA PHE A 40 -5.86 -5.03 12.85
C PHE A 40 -5.32 -3.82 12.11
N GLN A 41 -4.01 -3.65 12.17
CA GLN A 41 -3.26 -2.67 11.40
C GLN A 41 -1.98 -3.34 10.90
N ASN A 42 -1.77 -3.30 9.59
CA ASN A 42 -0.59 -3.82 8.93
C ASN A 42 0.01 -2.69 8.08
N SER A 43 1.33 -2.55 8.13
CA SER A 43 2.03 -1.65 7.22
C SER A 43 3.38 -2.23 6.80
N TYR A 44 3.81 -1.90 5.60
CA TYR A 44 5.16 -2.20 5.14
C TYR A 44 5.74 -1.07 4.30
N GLU A 45 7.06 -0.95 4.36
CA GLU A 45 7.86 -0.05 3.55
C GLU A 45 8.89 -0.86 2.80
N SER A 46 8.92 -0.68 1.49
CA SER A 46 9.89 -1.30 0.60
C SER A 46 11.05 -0.32 0.34
N ALA A 47 12.23 -0.85 -0.01
CA ALA A 47 13.45 -0.04 -0.22
C ALA A 47 13.34 0.94 -1.41
N ASP A 48 12.32 0.76 -2.26
CA ASP A 48 11.90 1.72 -3.27
C ASP A 48 11.08 2.90 -2.69
N GLY A 49 10.92 2.98 -1.37
CA GLY A 49 10.10 4.01 -0.72
C GLY A 49 8.60 3.80 -0.88
N THR A 50 8.15 2.68 -1.47
CA THR A 50 6.74 2.30 -1.51
C THR A 50 6.29 1.97 -0.09
N LYS A 51 5.31 2.72 0.42
CA LYS A 51 4.67 2.50 1.72
C LYS A 51 3.23 2.06 1.50
N VAL A 52 2.84 0.98 2.17
CA VAL A 52 1.48 0.46 2.13
C VAL A 52 0.99 0.27 3.56
N GLU A 53 -0.24 0.70 3.80
CA GLU A 53 -0.91 0.60 5.08
C GLU A 53 -2.30 -0.01 4.86
N ALA A 54 -2.64 -0.99 5.69
CA ALA A 54 -3.93 -1.68 5.68
C ALA A 54 -4.43 -1.76 7.12
N SER A 55 -5.63 -1.25 7.37
CA SER A 55 -6.27 -1.33 8.67
C SER A 55 -7.73 -1.71 8.52
N GLY A 56 -8.27 -2.34 9.56
CA GLY A 56 -9.66 -2.73 9.55
C GLY A 56 -10.05 -3.47 10.81
N THR A 57 -11.27 -3.99 10.78
CA THR A 57 -11.81 -4.84 11.83
C THR A 57 -12.06 -6.21 11.24
N LEU A 58 -11.53 -7.25 11.88
CA LEU A 58 -11.91 -8.62 11.63
C LEU A 58 -13.39 -8.73 12.03
N LYS A 59 -14.28 -8.69 11.05
CA LYS A 59 -15.68 -9.02 11.30
C LYS A 59 -15.71 -10.52 11.50
N ASP A 60 -16.01 -10.94 12.72
CA ASP A 60 -16.32 -12.33 13.02
C ASP A 60 -17.53 -12.70 12.16
N LEU A 61 -17.27 -13.37 11.03
CA LEU A 61 -18.30 -14.03 10.23
C LEU A 61 -18.68 -15.28 11.00
N GLY A 62 -19.22 -15.08 12.21
CA GLY A 62 -19.69 -16.14 13.09
C GLY A 62 -20.49 -17.12 12.23
N ASP A 63 -20.11 -18.38 12.35
CA ASP A 63 -20.51 -19.50 11.52
C ASP A 63 -21.84 -19.23 10.84
N LYS A 64 -21.80 -19.01 9.54
CA LYS A 64 -23.00 -19.07 8.73
C LYS A 64 -23.38 -20.55 8.67
N GLU A 65 -23.93 -21.08 9.77
CA GLU A 65 -24.68 -22.33 9.80
C GLU A 65 -25.69 -22.21 8.65
N GLY A 66 -25.40 -22.91 7.56
CA GLY A 66 -26.33 -23.05 6.46
C GLY A 66 -27.64 -23.63 7.01
N PRO A 67 -28.80 -23.21 6.49
CA PRO A 67 -30.07 -23.74 6.97
C PRO A 67 -30.09 -25.26 6.81
N SER A 68 -30.30 -25.94 7.94
CA SER A 68 -30.54 -27.39 8.02
C SER A 68 -31.80 -27.81 7.27
#